data_AF-A0AAW6GUH7-F1
#
_entry.id   AF-A0AAW6GUH7-F1
#
_cell.length_a   1.000
_cell.length_b   1.000
_cell.length_c   1.000
_cell.angle_alpha   90.00
_cell.angle_beta   90.00
_cell.angle_gamma   90.00
#
_symmetry.space_group_name_H-M   'P 1'
#
loop_
_entity.id
_entity.type
_entity.pdbx_description
1 polymer ?
#
loop_
_entity_poly.entity_id
_entity_poly.type
_entity_poly.pdbx_seq_one_letter_code
_entity_poly.pdbx_strand_id
1 'polypeptide(L)' 'MNIYLEAFSIFFKIGAFTIGGGYAMVPLIENEIVTKRNWIAKEDFIDLLAISQSAPGILAVNISIFIGY' A
#
# COMPACT_ATOMS: atom_id res chain seq x y z
N MET A 1 12.34 8.56 -13.98
CA MET A 1 11.77 9.05 -12.70
C MET A 1 12.23 8.11 -11.60
N ASN A 2 12.67 8.61 -10.45
CA ASN A 2 13.24 7.77 -9.40
C ASN A 2 12.11 7.02 -8.67
N ILE A 3 12.12 5.68 -8.68
CA ILE A 3 11.02 4.85 -8.15
C ILE A 3 10.70 5.15 -6.67
N TYR A 4 11.73 5.51 -5.90
CA TYR A 4 11.61 5.92 -4.50
C TYR A 4 10.82 7.21 -4.31
N LEU A 5 11.00 8.20 -5.18
CA LEU A 5 10.23 9.46 -5.12
C LEU A 5 8.77 9.23 -5.50
N GLU A 6 8.53 8.31 -6.42
CA GLU A 6 7.20 7.96 -6.88
C GLU A 6 6.42 7.19 -5.80
N ALA A 7 7.05 6.17 -5.20
CA ALA A 7 6.49 5.46 -4.05
C ALA A 7 6.21 6.42 -2.87
N PHE A 8 7.17 7.28 -2.54
CA PHE A 8 6.98 8.30 -1.49
C PHE A 8 5.77 9.20 -1.77
N SER A 9 5.63 9.70 -2.99
CA SER A 9 4.50 10.57 -3.36
C SER A 9 3.14 9.85 -3.25
N ILE A 10 3.08 8.58 -3.65
CA ILE A 10 1.89 7.74 -3.54
C ILE A 10 1.49 7.57 -2.08
N PHE A 11 2.39 7.06 -1.25
CA PHE A 11 2.10 6.79 0.15
C PHE A 11 1.86 8.07 0.95
N PHE A 12 2.54 9.17 0.59
CA PHE A 12 2.25 10.49 1.15
C PHE A 12 0.82 10.96 0.82
N LYS A 13 0.38 10.82 -0.44
CA LYS A 13 -0.97 11.19 -0.84
C LYS A 13 -2.04 10.30 -0.19
N ILE A 14 -1.81 8.99 -0.12
CA ILE A 14 -2.72 8.07 0.56
C ILE A 14 -2.79 8.42 2.06
N GLY A 15 -1.67 8.66 2.72
CA GLY A 15 -1.64 9.05 4.13
C GLY A 15 -2.29 10.41 4.42
N ALA A 16 -2.07 11.41 3.56
CA ALA A 16 -2.60 12.76 3.75
C ALA A 16 -4.11 12.89 3.48
N PHE A 17 -4.66 12.06 2.59
CA PHE A 17 -6.05 12.19 2.13
C PHE A 17 -6.96 11.02 2.55
N THR A 18 -6.46 10.02 3.28
CA THR A 18 -7.32 8.94 3.79
C THR A 18 -7.89 9.29 5.16
N ILE A 19 -9.21 9.48 5.20
CA ILE A 19 -9.98 9.65 6.44
C ILE A 19 -10.82 8.39 6.62
N GLY A 20 -10.55 7.60 7.67
CA GLY A 20 -11.22 6.31 7.89
C GLY A 20 -10.34 5.17 8.43
N GLY A 21 -9.09 5.45 8.82
CA GLY A 21 -8.18 4.46 9.42
C GLY A 21 -7.53 3.50 8.42
N GLY A 22 -6.90 2.44 8.92
CA GLY A 22 -6.08 1.52 8.09
C GLY A 22 -6.85 0.78 6.99
N TYR A 23 -8.11 0.40 7.24
CA TYR A 23 -8.93 -0.32 6.26
C TYR A 23 -9.39 0.56 5.09
N ALA A 24 -9.56 1.87 5.31
CA ALA A 24 -9.87 2.81 4.23
C ALA A 24 -8.66 3.02 3.28
N MET A 25 -7.44 2.78 3.76
CA MET A 25 -6.22 2.91 2.95
C MET A 25 -6.03 1.71 2.01
N VAL A 26 -6.49 0.51 2.39
CA VAL A 26 -6.30 -0.72 1.60
C VAL A 26 -6.77 -0.60 0.14
N PRO A 27 -8.03 -0.21 -0.16
CA PRO A 27 -8.49 -0.10 -1.55
C PRO A 27 -7.79 1.03 -2.33
N LEU A 28 -7.30 2.07 -1.64
CA LEU A 28 -6.52 3.13 -2.27
C LEU A 28 -5.13 2.65 -2.69
N ILE A 29 -4.49 1.85 -1.84
CA ILE A 29 -3.20 1.22 -2.14
C ILE A 29 -3.38 0.18 -3.26
N GLU A 30 -4.39 -0.70 -3.18
CA GLU A 30 -4.68 -1.68 -4.23
C GLU A 30 -4.84 -0.98 -5.60
N ASN A 31 -5.65 0.07 -5.67
CA ASN A 31 -5.89 0.78 -6.91
C ASN A 31 -4.62 1.45 -7.48
N GLU A 32 -3.76 2.01 -6.63
CA GLU A 32 -2.56 2.69 -7.12
C GLU A 32 -1.47 1.70 -7.54
N ILE A 33 -1.26 0.63 -6.78
CA ILE A 33 -0.15 -0.30 -6.95
C ILE A 33 -0.51 -1.41 -7.96
N VAL A 34 -1.72 -1.96 -7.88
CA VAL A 34 -2.20 -3.04 -8.75
C VAL A 34 -2.81 -2.44 -10.02
N THR A 35 -3.86 -1.64 -9.91
CA THR A 35 -4.64 -1.20 -11.08
C THR A 35 -3.91 -0.19 -11.96
N LYS A 36 -3.42 0.91 -11.37
CA LYS A 36 -2.80 2.00 -12.14
C LYS A 36 -1.39 1.69 -12.58
N ARG A 37 -0.61 1.05 -11.72
CA ARG A 37 0.84 0.87 -11.92
C ARG A 37 1.24 -0.54 -12.27
N ASN A 38 0.40 -1.54 -11.98
CA ASN A 38 0.68 -2.96 -12.20
C ASN A 38 2.05 -3.38 -11.65
N TRP A 39 2.41 -2.88 -10.46
CA TRP A 39 3.68 -3.21 -9.82
C TRP A 39 3.68 -4.63 -9.23
N ILE A 40 2.52 -5.12 -8.81
CA ILE A 40 2.30 -6.47 -8.27
C ILE A 40 0.98 -7.04 -8.82
N ALA A 41 0.85 -8.36 -8.85
CA ALA A 41 -0.42 -8.99 -9.20
C ALA A 41 -1.45 -8.80 -8.08
N LYS A 42 -2.72 -8.93 -8.43
CA LYS A 42 -3.81 -8.82 -7.44
C LYS A 42 -3.70 -9.91 -6.38
N GLU A 43 -3.34 -11.13 -6.77
CA GLU A 43 -3.13 -12.24 -5.83
C GLU A 43 -2.02 -11.91 -4.82
N ASP A 44 -0.87 -11.41 -5.30
CA ASP A 44 0.25 -11.01 -4.44
C ASP A 44 -0.14 -9.91 -3.45
N PHE A 45 -0.98 -8.96 -3.89
CA PHE A 45 -1.49 -7.91 -2.99
C PHE A 45 -2.35 -8.48 -1.85
N ILE A 46 -3.17 -9.51 -2.12
CA ILE A 46 -3.99 -10.17 -1.11
C ILE A 46 -3.10 -10.91 -0.11
N ASP A 47 -2.06 -11.59 -0.59
CA ASP A 47 -1.11 -12.28 0.28
C ASP A 47 -0.34 -11.29 1.17
N LEU A 48 0.12 -10.17 0.59
CA LEU A 48 0.75 -9.07 1.33
C LEU A 48 -0.17 -8.45 2.37
N LEU A 49 -1.45 -8.29 2.05
CA LEU A 49 -2.45 -7.80 2.99
C LEU A 49 -2.64 -8.78 4.16
N ALA A 50 -2.66 -10.08 3.89
CA ALA A 50 -2.76 -11.12 4.92
C ALA A 50 -1.53 -11.11 5.85
N ILE A 51 -0.33 -11.03 5.28
CA ILE A 51 0.92 -10.92 6.04
C ILE A 51 0.91 -9.64 6.89
N SER A 52 0.51 -8.52 6.32
CA SER A 52 0.46 -7.22 7.01
C SER A 52 -0.52 -7.18 8.18
N GLN A 53 -1.62 -7.93 8.09
CA GLN A 53 -2.58 -8.11 9.18
C GLN A 53 -2.08 -9.07 10.27
N SER A 54 -1.27 -10.07 9.89
CA SER A 54 -0.66 -10.99 10.85
C SER A 54 0.47 -10.33 11.68
N ALA A 55 1.12 -9.31 11.11
CA ALA A 55 2.18 -8.56 11.77
C ALA A 55 1.62 -7.53 12.78
N PRO A 56 2.17 -7.44 14.00
CA PRO A 56 1.77 -6.41 14.96
C PRO A 56 2.10 -5.01 14.42
N GLY A 57 1.17 -4.08 14.50
CA GLY A 57 1.39 -2.68 14.11
C GLY A 57 0.24 -2.07 13.31
N ILE A 58 0.56 -0.96 12.62
CA ILE A 58 -0.40 -0.24 11.78
C ILE A 58 -0.40 -0.87 10.39
N LEU A 59 -1.55 -1.41 9.97
CA LEU A 59 -1.72 -2.11 8.69
C LEU A 59 -1.11 -1.36 7.49
N ALA A 60 -1.40 -0.07 7.38
CA ALA A 60 -0.93 0.76 6.26
C ALA A 60 0.61 0.87 6.20
N VAL A 61 1.27 0.89 7.37
CA VAL A 61 2.74 0.93 7.47
C VAL A 61 3.31 -0.40 7.03
N ASN A 62 2.77 -1.52 7.54
CA ASN A 62 3.23 -2.85 7.17
C ASN A 62 3.11 -3.09 5.66
N ILE A 63 1.96 -2.76 5.07
CA ILE A 63 1.73 -2.85 3.61
C ILE A 63 2.74 -1.99 2.84
N SER A 64 2.99 -0.75 3.28
CA SER A 64 3.95 0.13 2.59
C SER A 64 5.39 -0.39 2.62
N ILE A 65 5.78 -1.06 3.71
CA ILE A 65 7.11 -1.68 3.85
C ILE A 65 7.26 -2.85 2.88
N PHE A 66 6.26 -3.74 2.82
CA PHE A 66 6.35 -4.90 1.95
C PHE A 66 6.23 -4.57 0.46
N ILE A 67 5.51 -3.49 0.10
CA ILE A 67 5.43 -3.01 -1.29
C ILE A 67 6.71 -2.26 -1.69
N GLY A 68 7.41 -1.65 -0.74
CA GLY A 68 8.63 -0.87 -0.98
C GLY A 68 9.93 -1.67 -0.96
N TYR A 69 9.88 -2.97 -0.65
CA TYR A 69 11.01 -3.91 -0.69
C TYR A 69 11.14 -4.52 -2.09
#